data_AF-A0A959SWJ4-F1
#
_entry.id   AF-A0A959SWJ4-F1
#
_cell.length_a   1.000
_cell.length_b   1.000
_cell.length_c   1.000
_cell.angle_alpha   90.00
_cell.angle_beta   90.00
_cell.angle_gamma   90.00
#
_symmetry.space_group_name_H-M   'P 1'
#
loop_
_entity.id
_entity.type
_entity.pdbx_description
1 polymer ?
#
loop_
_entity_poly.entity_id
_entity_poly.type
_entity_poly.pdbx_seq_one_letter_code
_entity_poly.pdbx_strand_id
1 'polypeptide(L)' 'MMSNKNKIVSTIDGNEAAAYAAYRVNEVCAIYPITPSSTMAELADEWASKGIKN' A
#
# COMPACT_ATOMS: atom_id res chain seq x y z
N MET A 1 23.88 15.95 16.70
CA MET A 1 22.63 16.50 16.16
C MET A 1 21.66 15.34 15.95
N MET A 2 20.71 15.13 16.87
CA MET A 2 19.64 14.13 16.64
C MET A 2 18.65 14.71 15.63
N SER A 3 18.52 14.04 14.49
CA SER A 3 17.54 14.38 13.45
C SER A 3 16.13 14.06 13.99
N ASN A 4 15.30 15.10 14.16
CA ASN A 4 13.87 14.93 14.41
C ASN A 4 13.24 14.29 13.17
N LYS A 5 13.00 12.97 13.21
CA LYS A 5 12.15 12.29 12.23
C LYS A 5 10.72 12.79 12.42
N ASN A 6 10.23 13.61 11.50
CA ASN A 6 8.81 13.96 11.46
C ASN A 6 7.99 12.67 11.32
N LYS A 7 7.14 12.40 12.32
CA LYS A 7 6.22 11.27 12.28
C LYS A 7 5.11 11.61 11.28
N ILE A 8 5.16 11.00 10.10
CA ILE A 8 4.09 11.12 9.11
C ILE A 8 2.93 10.25 9.61
N VAL A 9 1.81 10.88 9.94
CA VAL A 9 0.57 10.23 10.35
C VAL A 9 -0.47 10.57 9.30
N SER A 10 -1.05 9.54 8.69
CA SER A 10 -2.10 9.65 7.69
C SER A 10 -3.34 8.92 8.16
N THR A 11 -4.51 9.47 7.87
CA THR A 11 -5.80 8.80 8.11
C THR A 11 -6.15 7.99 6.86
N ILE A 12 -6.16 6.67 6.99
CA ILE A 12 -6.43 5.71 5.91
C ILE A 12 -7.41 4.65 6.42
N ASP A 13 -8.06 3.93 5.50
CA ASP A 13 -8.90 2.79 5.86
C ASP A 13 -8.08 1.50 6.07
N GLY A 14 -8.74 0.43 6.52
CA GLY A 14 -8.08 -0.84 6.82
C GLY A 14 -7.52 -1.57 5.58
N ASN A 15 -8.19 -1.46 4.43
CA ASN A 15 -7.74 -2.08 3.19
C ASN A 15 -6.51 -1.34 2.65
N GLU A 16 -6.52 -0.02 2.66
CA GLU A 16 -5.38 0.80 2.27
C GLU A 16 -4.18 0.54 3.19
N ALA A 17 -4.39 0.43 4.51
CA ALA A 17 -3.34 0.08 5.45
C ALA A 17 -2.73 -1.32 5.18
N ALA A 18 -3.58 -2.30 4.89
CA ALA A 18 -3.13 -3.65 4.56
C ALA A 18 -2.39 -3.69 3.22
N ALA A 19 -2.93 -3.03 2.18
CA ALA A 19 -2.29 -2.91 0.88
C ALA A 19 -0.95 -2.20 0.98
N TYR A 20 -0.86 -1.13 1.78
CA TYR A 20 0.38 -0.37 1.97
C TYR A 20 1.53 -1.26 2.46
N ALA A 21 1.25 -2.13 3.42
CA ALA A 21 2.24 -3.09 3.93
C ALA A 21 2.51 -4.19 2.91
N ALA A 22 1.46 -4.83 2.37
CA ALA A 22 1.56 -5.96 1.45
C ALA A 22 2.33 -5.61 0.17
N TYR A 23 2.08 -4.42 -0.38
CA TYR A 23 2.77 -3.93 -1.58
C TYR A 23 4.28 -3.81 -1.39
N ARG A 24 4.73 -3.35 -0.21
CA ARG A 24 6.15 -3.09 0.07
C ARG A 24 6.94 -4.33 0.43
N VAL A 25 6.28 -5.32 1.01
CA VAL A 25 6.95 -6.55 1.46
C VAL A 25 6.96 -7.64 0.39
N ASN A 26 6.22 -7.47 -0.71
CA ASN A 26 6.10 -8.45 -1.78
C ASN A 26 6.63 -7.91 -3.12
N GLU A 27 7.31 -8.77 -3.88
CA GLU A 27 7.70 -8.49 -5.27
C GLU A 27 6.61 -8.84 -6.27
N VAL A 28 5.74 -9.80 -5.93
CA VAL A 28 4.65 -10.29 -6.78
C VAL A 28 3.38 -10.42 -5.95
N CYS A 29 2.28 -9.87 -6.46
CA CYS A 29 0.94 -9.99 -5.88
C CYS A 29 -0.04 -10.54 -6.94
N ALA A 30 -0.42 -11.81 -6.80
CA ALA A 30 -1.50 -12.39 -7.59
C ALA A 30 -2.85 -12.01 -6.97
N ILE A 31 -3.67 -11.29 -7.71
CA ILE A 31 -4.91 -10.66 -7.21
C ILE A 31 -6.14 -11.14 -7.99
N TYR A 32 -7.26 -11.30 -7.29
CA TYR A 32 -8.58 -11.53 -7.88
C TYR A 32 -9.62 -10.65 -7.16
N PRO A 33 -10.40 -9.83 -7.89
CA PRO A 33 -11.32 -8.89 -7.25
C PRO A 33 -12.53 -9.61 -6.63
N ILE A 34 -12.75 -9.37 -5.33
CA ILE A 34 -13.96 -9.78 -4.61
C ILE A 34 -14.29 -8.73 -3.54
N THR A 35 -15.56 -8.36 -3.41
CA THR A 35 -16.04 -7.42 -2.39
C THR A 35 -15.84 -8.02 -1.00
N PRO A 36 -15.30 -7.28 0.00
CA PRO A 36 -14.94 -5.86 0.04
C PRO A 36 -13.47 -5.54 -0.24
N SER A 37 -12.66 -6.50 -0.68
CA SER A 37 -11.20 -6.41 -0.79
C SER A 37 -10.66 -5.87 -2.12
N SER A 38 -11.54 -5.59 -3.10
CA SER A 38 -11.11 -5.14 -4.43
C SER A 38 -10.23 -3.88 -4.40
N THR A 39 -10.43 -2.99 -3.42
CA THR A 39 -9.63 -1.76 -3.28
C THR A 39 -8.14 -2.04 -3.05
N MET A 40 -7.77 -3.14 -2.39
CA MET A 40 -6.36 -3.50 -2.18
C MET A 40 -5.65 -3.83 -3.50
N ALA A 41 -6.36 -4.51 -4.40
CA ALA A 41 -5.85 -4.89 -5.72
C ALA A 41 -5.66 -3.66 -6.61
N GLU A 42 -6.64 -2.75 -6.61
CA GLU A 42 -6.60 -1.49 -7.36
C GLU A 42 -5.44 -0.59 -6.89
N LEU A 43 -5.25 -0.45 -5.57
CA LEU A 43 -4.14 0.34 -5.01
C LEU A 43 -2.77 -0.23 -5.37
N ALA A 44 -2.61 -1.55 -5.32
CA ALA A 44 -1.36 -2.20 -5.70
C ALA A 44 -1.02 -1.98 -7.18
N ASP A 45 -2.01 -2.10 -8.06
CA ASP A 45 -1.83 -1.85 -9.50
C ASP A 45 -1.53 -0.36 -9.81
N GLU A 46 -2.20 0.55 -9.11
CA GLU A 46 -1.97 1.99 -9.23
C GLU A 46 -0.55 2.37 -8.77
N TRP A 47 -0.09 1.84 -7.63
CA TRP A 47 1.25 2.12 -7.12
C TRP A 47 2.34 1.53 -8.01
N ALA A 48 2.13 0.33 -8.56
CA ALA A 48 3.02 -0.26 -9.55
C ALA A 48 3.09 0.59 -10.83
N SER A 49 1.95 1.04 -11.34
CA SER A 49 1.86 1.90 -12.53
C SER A 49 2.55 3.26 -12.31
N LYS A 50 2.52 3.79 -11.07
CA LYS A 50 3.25 5.01 -10.68
C LYS A 50 4.74 4.77 -10.43
N GLY A 51 5.23 3.53 -10.51
CA GLY A 51 6.61 3.18 -10.23
C GLY A 51 7.02 3.38 -8.76
N ILE A 52 6.05 3.32 -7.84
CA ILE A 52 6.34 3.35 -6.40
C ILE A 52 7.11 2.07 -6.08
N LYS A 53 8.26 2.20 -5.43
CA LYS A 53 9.03 1.03 -5.03
C LYS A 53 8.35 0.32 -3.87
N ASN A 54 8.39 -1.00 -3.93
CA ASN A 54 8.16 -1.87 -2.79
C ASN A 54 9.30 -1.73 -1.77
#